data_AF-A0A920T8R6-F1
#
_entry.id   AF-A0A920T8R6-F1
#
_cell.length_a   1.000
_cell.length_b   1.000
_cell.length_c   1.000
_cell.angle_alpha   90.00
_cell.angle_beta   90.00
_cell.angle_gamma   90.00
#
_symmetry.space_group_name_H-M   'P 1'
#
loop_
_entity.id
_entity.type
_entity.pdbx_description
1 polymer ?
#
loop_
_entity_poly.entity_id
_entity_poly.type
_entity_poly.pdbx_seq_one_letter_code
_entity_poly.pdbx_strand_id
1 'polypeptide(L)'
;MSGIDRRTCLGRMAGGGLAAAAWTALDAGRVATADPPGTADEIVNGAEHAWLINDKDFPINPKLSNCPNSKPRRNYSMEHLLAEMQVHGISKTVISHVCYYGTDNSYSSHCVKTHPDRFAAIGLLVGHGLHRPGDPQNPGRLERLMKRDRLVGLRLSPIYDRDKVWMNDPVCYPLWKKAEQLGAVFNIFLVPHQLSQVGDMARRFPGVKLVIDHFAMIDITRPDREGIDQILALEKFPNVYVRTSLHNPSQQKPPFRDMWPYLRKLYDTFGPRRMIYANFYELLIMKDLIPFFTAEDKRWILGKTALSVYRFGRRPDQLQERPRSRHENAGAVDVGELAGSGGRPGGRQVRDDL
;
A
#
# COMPACT_ATOMS: atom_id res chain seq x y z
N MET A 1 48.85 -8.03 6.74
CA MET A 1 49.72 -9.00 6.02
C MET A 1 48.81 -10.14 5.57
N SER A 2 48.24 -9.98 4.36
CA SER A 2 48.47 -10.87 3.19
C SER A 2 48.15 -12.34 3.54
N GLY A 3 47.05 -12.95 3.12
CA GLY A 3 46.43 -12.94 1.79
C GLY A 3 46.49 -14.38 1.29
N ILE A 4 45.34 -15.03 1.05
CA ILE A 4 45.28 -16.36 0.42
C ILE A 4 44.25 -16.30 -0.70
N ASP A 5 44.77 -16.43 -1.91
CA ASP A 5 44.05 -16.51 -3.18
C ASP A 5 43.86 -17.98 -3.59
N ARG A 6 42.96 -18.12 -4.56
CA ARG A 6 42.17 -19.25 -5.01
C ARG A 6 42.93 -20.21 -5.95
N ARG A 7 42.31 -21.39 -6.10
CA ARG A 7 42.37 -22.39 -7.20
C ARG A 7 43.52 -23.39 -7.19
N THR A 8 43.19 -24.66 -6.90
CA THR A 8 43.72 -25.80 -7.67
C THR A 8 42.79 -27.02 -7.61
N CYS A 9 42.88 -27.84 -8.66
CA CYS A 9 42.48 -29.24 -8.81
C CYS A 9 41.13 -29.55 -9.48
N LEU A 10 41.17 -29.43 -10.82
CA LEU A 10 40.55 -30.38 -11.75
C LEU A 10 41.51 -31.56 -11.97
N GLY A 11 40.99 -32.80 -11.96
CA GLY A 11 41.70 -34.01 -12.36
C GLY A 11 40.71 -35.09 -12.79
N ARG A 12 40.74 -35.44 -14.09
CA ARG A 12 40.00 -36.54 -14.72
C ARG A 12 40.62 -37.89 -14.37
N MET A 13 39.80 -38.94 -14.25
CA MET A 13 40.13 -40.29 -14.74
C MET A 13 38.89 -40.98 -15.29
N ALA A 14 39.09 -41.62 -16.44
CA ALA A 14 38.15 -42.48 -17.15
C ALA A 14 38.42 -43.95 -16.77
N GLY A 15 37.40 -44.81 -16.85
CA GLY A 15 37.56 -46.27 -16.77
C GLY A 15 36.21 -46.97 -16.78
N GLY A 16 35.92 -47.72 -17.85
CA GLY A 16 34.60 -48.23 -18.20
C GLY A 16 34.12 -49.50 -17.47
N GLY A 17 32.88 -49.86 -17.78
CA GLY A 17 32.26 -51.13 -17.42
C GLY A 17 30.83 -51.17 -17.95
N LEU A 18 30.62 -51.85 -19.07
CA LEU A 18 29.31 -52.20 -19.63
C LEU A 18 28.61 -53.20 -18.71
N ALA A 19 27.45 -52.84 -18.18
CA ALA A 19 26.51 -53.78 -17.56
C ALA A 19 25.11 -53.55 -18.14
N ALA A 20 24.59 -54.57 -18.81
CA ALA A 20 23.24 -54.61 -19.36
C ALA A 20 22.21 -54.61 -18.22
N ALA A 21 21.40 -53.56 -18.13
CA ALA A 21 20.27 -53.49 -17.22
C ALA A 21 18.99 -53.88 -17.96
N ALA A 22 18.32 -54.90 -17.43
CA ALA A 22 17.03 -55.39 -17.90
C ALA A 22 15.95 -54.30 -17.79
N TRP A 23 15.19 -54.12 -18.87
CA TRP A 23 13.99 -53.28 -18.86
C TRP A 23 12.90 -54.00 -18.09
N THR A 24 12.66 -53.57 -16.85
CA THR A 24 11.41 -53.85 -16.14
C THR A 24 10.42 -52.75 -16.53
N ALA A 25 9.32 -53.15 -17.17
CA ALA A 25 8.21 -52.26 -17.45
C ALA A 25 7.57 -51.84 -16.11
N LEU A 26 7.88 -50.63 -15.66
CA LEU A 26 7.18 -50.00 -14.55
C LEU A 26 5.88 -49.39 -15.06
N ASP A 27 4.82 -49.82 -14.38
CA ASP A 27 3.44 -49.42 -14.50
C ASP A 27 3.29 -47.91 -14.76
N ALA A 28 2.56 -47.56 -15.81
CA ALA A 28 2.21 -46.17 -16.13
C ALA A 28 1.17 -45.67 -15.13
N GLY A 29 1.63 -45.44 -13.89
CA GLY A 29 0.89 -44.70 -12.88
C GLY A 29 0.54 -43.33 -13.46
N ARG A 30 -0.76 -43.00 -13.46
CA ARG A 30 -1.28 -41.69 -13.83
C ARG A 30 -0.43 -40.61 -13.18
N VAL A 31 0.39 -39.95 -13.99
CA VAL A 31 1.00 -38.67 -13.63
C VAL A 31 -0.19 -37.75 -13.37
N ALA A 32 -0.40 -37.41 -12.10
CA ALA A 32 -1.30 -36.34 -11.73
C ALA A 32 -0.89 -35.13 -12.56
N THR A 33 -1.76 -34.70 -13.47
CA THR A 33 -1.59 -33.47 -14.21
C THR A 33 -1.41 -32.38 -13.17
N ALA A 34 -0.19 -31.84 -13.06
CA ALA A 34 0.05 -30.65 -12.27
C ALA A 34 -0.98 -29.61 -12.71
N ASP A 35 -1.63 -28.98 -11.73
CA ASP A 35 -2.49 -27.84 -11.99
C ASP A 35 -1.77 -26.89 -12.96
N PRO A 36 -2.48 -26.25 -13.91
CA PRO A 36 -1.89 -25.17 -14.69
C PRO A 36 -1.23 -24.20 -13.72
N PRO A 37 -0.11 -23.53 -14.07
CA PRO A 37 0.58 -22.64 -13.16
C PRO A 37 -0.37 -21.54 -12.71
N GLY A 38 -1.10 -21.79 -11.63
CA GLY A 38 -1.76 -20.79 -10.83
C GLY A 38 -0.63 -19.87 -10.43
N THR A 39 -0.77 -18.60 -10.77
CA THR A 39 0.21 -17.54 -10.46
C THR A 39 0.79 -17.82 -9.09
N ALA A 40 2.09 -18.13 -9.01
CA ALA A 40 2.77 -18.31 -7.74
C ALA A 40 2.33 -17.17 -6.81
N ASP A 41 1.89 -17.50 -5.58
CA ASP A 41 1.21 -16.56 -4.69
C ASP A 41 1.95 -15.22 -4.66
N GLU A 42 1.36 -14.20 -5.29
CA GLU A 42 2.05 -12.94 -5.59
C GLU A 42 2.40 -12.23 -4.28
N ILE A 43 3.69 -12.16 -3.95
CA ILE A 43 4.15 -11.47 -2.74
C ILE A 43 4.26 -9.97 -3.03
N VAL A 44 3.62 -9.17 -2.18
CA VAL A 44 3.61 -7.72 -2.22
C VAL A 44 4.18 -7.16 -0.91
N ASN A 45 5.31 -6.47 -1.00
CA ASN A 45 5.87 -5.75 0.14
C ASN A 45 5.13 -4.42 0.33
N GLY A 46 4.42 -4.29 1.45
CA GLY A 46 3.54 -3.16 1.74
C GLY A 46 4.23 -1.86 2.16
N ALA A 47 5.56 -1.86 2.36
CA ALA A 47 6.32 -0.62 2.50
C ALA A 47 7.82 -0.83 2.34
N GLU A 48 8.41 -0.02 1.48
CA GLU A 48 9.84 0.31 1.48
C GLU A 48 10.03 1.79 1.21
N HIS A 49 11.22 2.31 1.50
CA HIS A 49 11.60 3.66 1.12
C HIS A 49 12.41 3.64 -0.18
N ALA A 50 12.54 4.79 -0.84
CA ALA A 50 13.42 4.94 -1.99
C ALA A 50 14.06 6.34 -1.98
N TRP A 51 15.37 6.43 -2.17
CA TRP A 51 16.07 7.71 -2.27
C TRP A 51 17.42 7.62 -2.97
N LEU A 52 17.85 8.77 -3.48
CA LEU A 52 19.13 9.01 -4.11
C LEU A 52 19.87 10.14 -3.39
N ILE A 53 21.18 9.97 -3.26
CA ILE A 53 22.12 10.92 -2.69
C ILE A 53 22.93 11.51 -3.84
N ASN A 54 23.10 12.84 -3.83
CA ASN A 54 23.86 13.59 -4.83
C ASN A 54 23.34 13.43 -6.27
N ASP A 55 22.05 13.12 -6.43
CA ASP A 55 21.41 13.04 -7.74
C ASP A 55 20.96 14.43 -8.22
N LYS A 56 21.09 14.67 -9.52
CA LYS A 56 20.81 15.97 -10.14
C LYS A 56 19.32 16.15 -10.48
N ASP A 57 18.65 15.06 -10.85
CA ASP A 57 17.26 15.04 -11.27
C ASP A 57 16.33 14.93 -10.05
N PHE A 58 16.80 14.24 -9.00
CA PHE A 58 16.09 14.04 -7.74
C PHE A 58 16.91 14.50 -6.53
N PRO A 59 17.28 15.79 -6.44
CA PRO A 59 18.10 16.30 -5.36
C PRO A 59 17.33 16.31 -4.03
N ILE A 60 17.98 15.87 -2.96
CA ILE A 60 17.46 16.06 -1.60
C ILE A 60 17.57 17.55 -1.25
N ASN A 61 16.43 18.21 -1.05
CA ASN A 61 16.35 19.63 -0.70
C ASN A 61 16.03 19.80 0.79
N PRO A 62 16.99 20.28 1.62
CA PRO A 62 16.76 20.48 3.06
C PRO A 62 15.62 21.43 3.41
N LYS A 63 15.24 22.35 2.51
CA LYS A 63 14.12 23.29 2.72
C LYS A 63 12.75 22.62 2.57
N LEU A 64 12.68 21.52 1.82
CA LEU A 64 11.44 20.77 1.60
C LEU A 64 11.34 19.58 2.56
N SER A 65 12.48 19.07 3.04
CA SER A 65 12.54 17.93 3.96
C SER A 65 11.81 18.21 5.28
N ASN A 66 11.02 17.24 5.74
CA ASN A 66 10.48 17.24 7.09
C ASN A 66 11.36 16.49 8.11
N CYS A 67 12.59 16.14 7.72
CA CYS A 67 13.64 15.61 8.60
C CYS A 67 15.04 16.13 8.20
N PRO A 68 15.25 17.47 8.16
CA PRO A 68 16.44 18.08 7.54
C PRO A 68 17.78 17.70 8.20
N ASN A 69 17.74 17.21 9.45
CA ASN A 69 18.92 16.78 10.19
C ASN A 69 19.26 15.29 10.01
N SER A 70 18.44 14.54 9.28
CA SER A 70 18.60 13.11 9.05
C SER A 70 19.10 12.87 7.64
N LYS A 71 20.41 12.98 7.40
CA LYS A 71 20.96 12.73 6.06
C LYS A 71 21.20 11.23 5.82
N PRO A 72 20.72 10.65 4.70
CA PRO A 72 21.05 9.28 4.35
C PRO A 72 22.54 9.14 4.04
N ARG A 73 23.11 7.97 4.35
CA ARG A 73 24.54 7.67 4.13
C ARG A 73 24.83 6.83 2.89
N ARG A 74 23.79 6.20 2.33
CA ARG A 74 23.85 5.31 1.17
C ARG A 74 22.58 5.45 0.35
N ASN A 75 22.67 5.26 -0.96
CA ASN A 75 21.50 5.21 -1.84
C ASN A 75 20.62 4.02 -1.48
N TYR A 76 19.33 4.18 -1.73
CA TYR A 76 18.36 3.10 -1.74
C TYR A 76 17.45 3.34 -2.95
N SER A 77 18.03 3.09 -4.13
CA SER A 77 17.44 3.47 -5.41
C SER A 77 16.35 2.51 -5.86
N MET A 78 15.61 2.90 -6.90
CA MET A 78 14.67 2.05 -7.61
C MET A 78 15.31 0.75 -8.10
N GLU A 79 16.51 0.80 -8.68
CA GLU A 79 17.25 -0.37 -9.16
C GLU A 79 17.64 -1.27 -8.00
N HIS A 80 18.01 -0.69 -6.85
CA HIS A 80 18.30 -1.45 -5.65
C HIS A 80 17.05 -2.18 -5.13
N LEU A 81 15.90 -1.48 -5.06
CA LEU A 81 14.63 -2.10 -4.71
C LEU A 81 14.27 -3.24 -5.66
N LEU A 82 14.41 -3.04 -6.97
CA LEU A 82 14.14 -4.08 -7.97
C LEU A 82 15.06 -5.31 -7.79
N ALA A 83 16.33 -5.08 -7.47
CA ALA A 83 17.28 -6.16 -7.17
C ALA A 83 16.88 -6.93 -5.89
N GLU A 84 16.51 -6.25 -4.82
CA GLU A 84 16.02 -6.90 -3.59
C GLU A 84 14.73 -7.67 -3.85
N MET A 85 13.80 -7.10 -4.61
CA MET A 85 12.58 -7.78 -5.04
C MET A 85 12.89 -9.08 -5.78
N GLN A 86 13.85 -9.05 -6.71
CA GLN A 86 14.28 -10.23 -7.46
C GLN A 86 14.89 -11.29 -6.53
N VAL A 87 15.78 -10.90 -5.61
CA VAL A 87 16.44 -11.81 -4.66
C VAL A 87 15.42 -12.49 -3.75
N HIS A 88 14.40 -11.76 -3.29
CA HIS A 88 13.42 -12.25 -2.34
C HIS A 88 12.17 -12.88 -2.99
N GLY A 89 12.05 -12.85 -4.32
CA GLY A 89 10.86 -13.32 -5.03
C GLY A 89 9.63 -12.45 -4.75
N ILE A 90 9.81 -11.14 -4.54
CA ILE A 90 8.72 -10.18 -4.33
C ILE A 90 8.30 -9.59 -5.67
N SER A 91 7.01 -9.69 -5.96
CA SER A 91 6.44 -9.25 -7.22
C SER A 91 6.20 -7.75 -7.23
N LYS A 92 5.72 -7.17 -6.13
CA LYS A 92 5.40 -5.74 -6.06
C LYS A 92 5.83 -5.12 -4.73
N THR A 93 6.11 -3.83 -4.75
CA THR A 93 6.48 -3.06 -3.55
C THR A 93 5.75 -1.73 -3.51
N VAL A 94 5.26 -1.35 -2.33
CA VAL A 94 4.72 -0.01 -2.07
C VAL A 94 5.85 0.88 -1.56
N ILE A 95 6.14 1.95 -2.27
CA ILE A 95 7.12 2.96 -1.84
C ILE A 95 6.43 3.94 -0.89
N SER A 96 6.84 3.91 0.37
CA SER A 96 6.54 4.92 1.36
C SER A 96 7.49 6.10 1.14
N HIS A 97 6.97 7.24 0.68
CA HIS A 97 7.82 8.41 0.42
C HIS A 97 8.56 8.84 1.70
N VAL A 98 9.87 9.07 1.56
CA VAL A 98 10.79 9.26 2.68
C VAL A 98 10.92 10.75 3.04
N CYS A 99 11.12 11.02 4.33
CA CYS A 99 11.14 12.39 4.86
C CYS A 99 12.28 13.28 4.30
N TYR A 100 13.32 12.69 3.71
CA TYR A 100 14.44 13.44 3.11
C TYR A 100 13.96 14.38 2.00
N TYR A 101 12.97 13.95 1.22
CA TYR A 101 12.41 14.75 0.12
C TYR A 101 11.23 15.63 0.55
N GLY A 102 10.58 15.30 1.68
CA GLY A 102 9.42 16.01 2.20
C GLY A 102 8.33 16.20 1.15
N THR A 103 7.97 17.43 0.78
CA THR A 103 6.90 17.65 -0.23
C THR A 103 7.31 17.34 -1.68
N ASP A 104 8.59 17.09 -1.96
CA ASP A 104 9.05 16.72 -3.30
C ASP A 104 8.88 15.23 -3.59
N ASN A 105 7.71 14.88 -4.12
CA ASN A 105 7.36 13.49 -4.41
C ASN A 105 7.87 12.99 -5.77
N SER A 106 8.74 13.75 -6.45
CA SER A 106 9.17 13.49 -7.84
C SER A 106 9.84 12.12 -8.00
N TYR A 107 10.71 11.71 -7.07
CA TYR A 107 11.41 10.42 -7.18
C TYR A 107 10.47 9.22 -7.04
N SER A 108 9.56 9.26 -6.06
CA SER A 108 8.53 8.22 -5.93
C SER A 108 7.59 8.19 -7.14
N SER A 109 7.25 9.36 -7.69
CA SER A 109 6.48 9.46 -8.94
C SER A 109 7.24 8.85 -10.13
N HIS A 110 8.54 9.09 -10.23
CA HIS A 110 9.39 8.48 -11.25
C HIS A 110 9.35 6.95 -11.14
N CYS A 111 9.57 6.40 -9.94
CA CYS A 111 9.56 4.95 -9.72
C CYS A 111 8.26 4.27 -10.20
N VAL A 112 7.10 4.84 -9.82
CA VAL A 112 5.80 4.28 -10.21
C VAL A 112 5.47 4.49 -11.69
N LYS A 113 6.02 5.52 -12.34
CA LYS A 113 5.82 5.76 -13.78
C LYS A 113 6.71 4.86 -14.62
N THR A 114 7.92 4.56 -14.15
CA THR A 114 8.88 3.69 -14.84
C THR A 114 8.49 2.21 -14.72
N HIS A 115 8.06 1.75 -13.54
CA HIS A 115 7.61 0.37 -13.32
C HIS A 115 6.21 0.31 -12.68
N PRO A 116 5.15 0.71 -13.39
CA PRO A 116 3.79 0.82 -12.84
C PRO A 116 3.20 -0.52 -12.39
N ASP A 117 3.66 -1.63 -12.95
CA ASP A 117 3.27 -2.99 -12.60
C ASP A 117 4.00 -3.53 -11.36
N ARG A 118 5.12 -2.90 -10.97
CA ARG A 118 5.97 -3.31 -9.84
C ARG A 118 5.82 -2.41 -8.63
N PHE A 119 5.58 -1.11 -8.83
CA PHE A 119 5.52 -0.13 -7.76
C PHE A 119 4.17 0.57 -7.66
N ALA A 120 3.73 0.75 -6.42
CA ALA A 120 2.79 1.79 -6.00
C ALA A 120 3.53 2.73 -5.05
N ALA A 121 3.04 3.95 -4.84
CA ALA A 121 3.69 4.87 -3.91
C ALA A 121 2.70 5.76 -3.18
N ILE A 122 2.97 6.01 -1.90
CA ILE A 122 2.27 7.01 -1.09
C ILE A 122 3.19 8.20 -0.85
N GLY A 123 2.67 9.41 -0.99
CA GLY A 123 3.45 10.65 -0.89
C GLY A 123 3.45 11.31 0.49
N LEU A 124 4.23 12.37 0.64
CA LEU A 124 4.12 13.30 1.77
C LEU A 124 3.58 14.64 1.27
N LEU A 125 2.65 15.22 2.02
CA LEU A 125 1.99 16.47 1.63
C LEU A 125 1.74 17.40 2.82
N VAL A 126 1.21 16.88 3.91
CA VAL A 126 0.61 17.68 5.00
C VAL A 126 1.09 17.20 6.36
N GLY A 127 1.28 18.13 7.30
CA GLY A 127 1.68 17.85 8.69
C GLY A 127 3.02 18.49 9.06
N HIS A 128 3.71 17.89 10.04
CA HIS A 128 4.99 18.38 10.56
C HIS A 128 6.02 18.64 9.45
N GLY A 129 6.53 19.88 9.36
CA GLY A 129 7.54 20.27 8.37
C GLY A 129 7.08 20.24 6.90
N LEU A 130 5.77 20.13 6.65
CA LEU A 130 5.17 20.09 5.31
C LEU A 130 4.12 21.21 5.16
N HIS A 131 3.18 21.08 4.21
CA HIS A 131 2.07 22.03 4.12
C HIS A 131 1.19 21.96 5.37
N ARG A 132 0.64 23.11 5.76
CA ARG A 132 -0.23 23.19 6.94
C ARG A 132 -1.51 22.37 6.71
N PRO A 133 -2.07 21.72 7.75
CA PRO A 133 -3.31 20.95 7.68
C PRO A 133 -4.47 21.66 6.96
N GLY A 134 -4.77 22.90 7.34
CA GLY A 134 -5.85 23.71 6.76
C GLY A 134 -5.48 24.54 5.53
N ASP A 135 -4.40 24.24 4.80
CA ASP A 135 -4.10 24.95 3.55
C ASP A 135 -5.16 24.61 2.48
N PRO A 136 -5.90 25.60 1.94
CA PRO A 136 -6.98 25.38 0.99
C PRO A 136 -6.51 24.76 -0.34
N GLN A 137 -5.21 24.77 -0.63
CA GLN A 137 -4.65 24.12 -1.82
C GLN A 137 -4.42 22.61 -1.65
N ASN A 138 -4.45 22.08 -0.42
CA ASN A 138 -4.17 20.66 -0.15
C ASN A 138 -5.05 19.68 -0.97
N PRO A 139 -6.36 19.90 -1.16
CA PRO A 139 -7.17 19.05 -2.03
C PRO A 139 -6.64 19.00 -3.49
N GLY A 140 -6.32 20.16 -4.07
CA GLY A 140 -5.78 20.23 -5.43
C GLY A 140 -4.39 19.59 -5.55
N ARG A 141 -3.55 19.75 -4.52
CA ARG A 141 -2.24 19.08 -4.46
C ARG A 141 -2.38 17.57 -4.38
N LEU A 142 -3.30 17.04 -3.57
CA LEU A 142 -3.59 15.60 -3.50
C LEU A 142 -4.08 15.07 -4.85
N GLU A 143 -5.02 15.76 -5.49
CA GLU A 143 -5.52 15.38 -6.81
C GLU A 143 -4.40 15.29 -7.85
N ARG A 144 -3.49 16.27 -7.87
CA ARG A 144 -2.32 16.25 -8.74
C ARG A 144 -1.40 15.06 -8.43
N LEU A 145 -1.10 14.82 -7.15
CA LEU A 145 -0.25 13.69 -6.74
C LEU A 145 -0.83 12.35 -7.20
N MET A 146 -2.15 12.17 -7.11
CA MET A 146 -2.79 10.91 -7.48
C MET A 146 -2.99 10.77 -8.99
N LYS A 147 -3.46 11.81 -9.68
CA LYS A 147 -3.80 11.74 -11.12
C LYS A 147 -2.58 11.90 -12.02
N ARG A 148 -1.75 12.92 -11.76
CA ARG A 148 -0.59 13.25 -12.61
C ARG A 148 0.66 12.51 -12.16
N ASP A 149 0.89 12.45 -10.86
CA ASP A 149 2.12 11.86 -10.31
C ASP A 149 1.98 10.35 -10.02
N ARG A 150 0.77 9.80 -10.22
CA ARG A 150 0.41 8.37 -10.09
C ARG A 150 0.65 7.77 -8.70
N LEU A 151 0.64 8.60 -7.66
CA LEU A 151 0.64 8.11 -6.30
C LEU A 151 -0.74 7.55 -5.94
N VAL A 152 -0.79 6.63 -4.96
CA VAL A 152 -2.04 5.99 -4.52
C VAL A 152 -2.62 6.65 -3.26
N GLY A 153 -1.89 7.60 -2.68
CA GLY A 153 -2.35 8.40 -1.55
C GLY A 153 -1.18 9.00 -0.79
N LEU A 154 -1.28 9.10 0.54
CA LEU A 154 -0.35 9.82 1.40
C LEU A 154 0.11 8.98 2.59
N ARG A 155 1.26 9.33 3.15
CA ARG A 155 1.59 9.01 4.53
C ARG A 155 1.33 10.24 5.40
N LEU A 156 0.50 10.09 6.43
CA LEU A 156 0.27 11.12 7.45
C LEU A 156 1.04 10.73 8.70
N SER A 157 1.81 11.65 9.27
CA SER A 157 2.69 11.36 10.41
C SER A 157 2.37 12.20 11.65
N PRO A 158 1.19 12.07 12.28
CA PRO A 158 0.87 12.75 13.54
C PRO A 158 1.89 12.51 14.68
N ILE A 159 2.67 11.42 14.61
CA ILE A 159 3.70 11.12 15.62
C ILE A 159 4.74 12.23 15.80
N TYR A 160 5.00 13.05 14.78
CA TYR A 160 5.95 14.16 14.91
C TYR A 160 5.39 15.36 15.68
N ASP A 161 4.08 15.39 15.92
CA ASP A 161 3.37 16.36 16.76
C ASP A 161 2.53 15.61 17.81
N ARG A 162 3.18 14.82 18.68
CA ARG A 162 2.52 13.88 19.62
C ARG A 162 1.42 14.54 20.47
N ASP A 163 1.60 15.80 20.83
CA ASP A 163 0.69 16.55 21.71
C ASP A 163 -0.40 17.31 20.94
N LYS A 164 -0.43 17.19 19.60
CA LYS A 164 -1.41 17.86 18.76
C LYS A 164 -2.34 16.85 18.10
N VAL A 165 -3.60 17.26 18.03
CA VAL A 165 -4.66 16.58 17.30
C VAL A 165 -4.97 17.46 16.10
N TRP A 166 -4.56 17.03 14.90
CA TRP A 166 -4.75 17.80 13.68
C TRP A 166 -5.36 16.99 12.54
N MET A 167 -5.20 15.66 12.54
CA MET A 167 -5.60 14.82 11.42
C MET A 167 -7.12 14.77 11.26
N ASN A 168 -7.86 14.81 12.38
CA ASN A 168 -9.32 14.84 12.41
C ASN A 168 -9.92 16.22 12.72
N ASP A 169 -9.10 17.28 12.76
CA ASP A 169 -9.59 18.64 12.87
C ASP A 169 -10.43 19.00 11.61
N PRO A 170 -11.60 19.66 11.75
CA PRO A 170 -12.42 20.11 10.62
C PRO A 170 -11.68 20.87 9.53
N VAL A 171 -10.57 21.57 9.84
CA VAL A 171 -9.75 22.24 8.83
C VAL A 171 -9.16 21.28 7.79
N CYS A 172 -9.01 19.99 8.14
CA CYS A 172 -8.55 18.95 7.23
C CYS A 172 -9.66 18.34 6.36
N TYR A 173 -10.94 18.56 6.68
CA TYR A 173 -12.04 17.88 6.00
C TYR A 173 -12.07 18.07 4.47
N PRO A 174 -11.69 19.23 3.90
CA PRO A 174 -11.57 19.36 2.45
C PRO A 174 -10.57 18.38 1.83
N LEU A 175 -9.43 18.13 2.48
CA LEU A 175 -8.44 17.14 2.02
C LEU A 175 -9.04 15.73 2.08
N TRP A 176 -9.71 15.38 3.17
CA TRP A 176 -10.34 14.07 3.37
C TRP A 176 -11.49 13.81 2.38
N LYS A 177 -12.36 14.80 2.14
CA LYS A 177 -13.39 14.72 1.09
C LYS A 177 -12.79 14.44 -0.28
N LYS A 178 -11.68 15.12 -0.62
CA LYS A 178 -10.98 14.87 -1.88
C LYS A 178 -10.33 13.48 -1.91
N ALA A 179 -9.75 13.04 -0.79
CA ALA A 179 -9.17 11.71 -0.67
C ALA A 179 -10.22 10.60 -0.91
N GLU A 180 -11.41 10.77 -0.34
CA GLU A 180 -12.53 9.83 -0.54
C GLU A 180 -12.98 9.78 -1.99
N GLN A 181 -13.16 10.94 -2.64
CA GLN A 181 -13.51 11.03 -4.07
C GLN A 181 -12.50 10.29 -4.97
N LEU A 182 -11.22 10.32 -4.61
CA LEU A 182 -10.15 9.68 -5.37
C LEU A 182 -9.95 8.20 -4.99
N GLY A 183 -10.56 7.75 -3.89
CA GLY A 183 -10.31 6.45 -3.27
C GLY A 183 -8.86 6.29 -2.84
N ALA A 184 -8.34 7.30 -2.14
CA ALA A 184 -6.96 7.35 -1.67
C ALA A 184 -6.70 6.35 -0.54
N VAL A 185 -5.43 5.96 -0.41
CA VAL A 185 -4.93 5.21 0.74
C VAL A 185 -4.08 6.12 1.60
N PHE A 186 -4.41 6.24 2.89
CA PHE A 186 -3.57 6.94 3.85
C PHE A 186 -2.91 5.95 4.81
N ASN A 187 -1.58 5.86 4.73
CA ASN A 187 -0.80 5.21 5.78
C ASN A 187 -0.59 6.20 6.92
N ILE A 188 -0.88 5.79 8.14
CA ILE A 188 -0.87 6.67 9.30
C ILE A 188 0.25 6.22 10.25
N PHE A 189 1.21 7.11 10.46
CA PHE A 189 2.31 6.92 11.38
C PHE A 189 2.05 7.75 12.65
N LEU A 190 1.61 7.08 13.71
CA LEU A 190 1.13 7.68 14.94
C LEU A 190 1.55 6.88 16.18
N VAL A 191 1.24 7.42 17.36
CA VAL A 191 1.34 6.74 18.67
C VAL A 191 -0.05 6.39 19.22
N PRO A 192 -0.18 5.48 20.21
CA PRO A 192 -1.48 4.92 20.58
C PRO A 192 -2.55 5.96 20.90
N HIS A 193 -2.24 6.96 21.74
CA HIS A 193 -3.21 8.00 22.15
C HIS A 193 -3.75 8.86 21.00
N GLN A 194 -3.15 8.80 19.81
CA GLN A 194 -3.62 9.47 18.59
C GLN A 194 -4.57 8.60 17.74
N LEU A 195 -4.79 7.31 18.07
CA LEU A 195 -5.62 6.37 17.29
C LEU A 195 -7.10 6.77 17.25
N SER A 196 -7.57 7.55 18.23
CA SER A 196 -8.92 8.12 18.22
C SER A 196 -9.18 8.97 16.97
N GLN A 197 -8.16 9.67 16.46
CA GLN A 197 -8.23 10.42 15.20
C GLN A 197 -8.49 9.50 14.01
N VAL A 198 -7.87 8.31 13.99
CA VAL A 198 -8.10 7.32 12.94
C VAL A 198 -9.55 6.85 12.97
N GLY A 199 -10.05 6.46 14.15
CA GLY A 199 -11.43 5.97 14.28
C GLY A 199 -12.49 7.01 13.89
N ASP A 200 -12.25 8.30 14.21
CA ASP A 200 -13.12 9.39 13.79
C ASP A 200 -13.14 9.56 12.26
N MET A 201 -11.96 9.56 11.63
CA MET A 201 -11.86 9.74 10.18
C MET A 201 -12.28 8.50 9.38
N ALA A 202 -12.04 7.30 9.90
CA ALA A 202 -12.51 6.05 9.32
C ALA A 202 -14.04 6.03 9.20
N ARG A 203 -14.74 6.52 10.24
CA ARG A 203 -16.21 6.65 10.25
C ARG A 203 -16.70 7.73 9.30
N ARG A 204 -16.05 8.90 9.27
CA ARG A 204 -16.50 10.06 8.49
C ARG A 204 -16.25 9.90 6.99
N PHE A 205 -15.17 9.21 6.62
CA PHE A 205 -14.72 9.05 5.23
C PHE A 205 -14.48 7.57 4.92
N PRO A 206 -15.55 6.74 4.93
CA PRO A 206 -15.43 5.29 4.75
C PRO A 206 -14.82 4.89 3.40
N GLY A 207 -14.83 5.76 2.39
CA GLY A 207 -14.18 5.50 1.09
C GLY A 207 -12.65 5.70 1.08
N VAL A 208 -12.05 6.22 2.15
CA VAL A 208 -10.59 6.30 2.33
C VAL A 208 -10.10 5.07 3.07
N LYS A 209 -9.09 4.39 2.53
CA LYS A 209 -8.45 3.25 3.22
C LYS A 209 -7.36 3.77 4.15
N LEU A 210 -7.37 3.30 5.39
CA LEU A 210 -6.44 3.71 6.43
C LEU A 210 -5.56 2.55 6.83
N VAL A 211 -4.24 2.71 6.72
CA VAL A 211 -3.27 1.68 7.08
C VAL A 211 -2.48 2.15 8.30
N ILE A 212 -2.63 1.48 9.43
CA ILE A 212 -1.85 1.78 10.64
C ILE A 212 -0.41 1.27 10.43
N ASP A 213 0.54 2.20 10.46
CA ASP A 213 1.96 1.86 10.35
C ASP A 213 2.51 1.39 11.71
N HIS A 214 3.42 0.42 11.70
CA HIS A 214 4.33 0.10 12.81
C HIS A 214 3.66 -0.18 14.16
N PHE A 215 2.48 -0.83 14.16
CA PHE A 215 1.70 -1.05 15.39
C PHE A 215 1.44 0.25 16.15
N ALA A 216 1.27 1.38 15.47
CA ALA A 216 1.16 2.70 16.09
C ALA A 216 2.25 2.95 17.15
N MET A 217 3.47 2.43 16.96
CA MET A 217 4.62 2.57 17.87
C MET A 217 4.27 2.27 19.34
N ILE A 218 3.51 1.20 19.61
CA ILE A 218 3.23 0.78 21.00
C ILE A 218 4.52 0.60 21.80
N ASP A 219 4.45 0.93 23.09
CA ASP A 219 5.46 0.53 24.06
C ASP A 219 5.05 -0.82 24.66
N ILE A 220 5.78 -1.88 24.28
CA ILE A 220 5.48 -3.25 24.73
C ILE A 220 5.86 -3.54 26.18
N THR A 221 6.45 -2.58 26.88
CA THR A 221 6.72 -2.66 28.33
C THR A 221 5.56 -2.13 29.17
N ARG A 222 4.56 -1.50 28.53
CA ARG A 222 3.38 -0.91 29.17
C ARG A 222 2.19 -1.87 29.07
N PRO A 223 1.16 -1.70 29.93
CA PRO A 223 -0.07 -2.49 29.84
C PRO A 223 -0.76 -2.33 28.48
N ASP A 224 -1.39 -3.40 27.99
CA ASP A 224 -2.04 -3.46 26.67
C ASP A 224 -3.05 -2.31 26.40
N ARG A 225 -3.78 -1.89 27.44
CA ARG A 225 -4.74 -0.78 27.40
C ARG A 225 -4.14 0.57 26.97
N GLU A 226 -2.84 0.75 27.20
CA GLU A 226 -2.09 1.95 26.80
C GLU A 226 -1.51 1.84 25.37
N GLY A 227 -1.63 0.67 24.73
CA GLY A 227 -1.05 0.38 23.43
C GLY A 227 -2.00 -0.41 22.53
N ILE A 228 -1.80 -1.74 22.46
CA ILE A 228 -2.42 -2.62 21.46
C ILE A 228 -3.95 -2.56 21.48
N ASP A 229 -4.58 -2.45 22.65
CA ASP A 229 -6.06 -2.45 22.76
C ASP A 229 -6.69 -1.29 21.99
N GLN A 230 -5.99 -0.15 21.90
CA GLN A 230 -6.46 1.00 21.13
C GLN A 230 -6.45 0.73 19.61
N ILE A 231 -5.54 -0.12 19.15
CA ILE A 231 -5.49 -0.57 17.75
C ILE A 231 -6.61 -1.58 17.51
N LEU A 232 -6.78 -2.56 18.41
CA LEU A 232 -7.82 -3.58 18.31
C LEU A 232 -9.23 -2.96 18.28
N ALA A 233 -9.46 -1.88 19.02
CA ALA A 233 -10.74 -1.16 19.01
C ALA A 233 -11.14 -0.55 17.65
N LEU A 234 -10.20 -0.46 16.69
CA LEU A 234 -10.47 0.01 15.32
C LEU A 234 -11.00 -1.10 14.39
N GLU A 235 -11.06 -2.35 14.85
CA GLU A 235 -11.59 -3.51 14.11
C GLU A 235 -12.99 -3.23 13.53
N LYS A 236 -13.85 -2.53 14.26
CA LYS A 236 -15.20 -2.17 13.80
C LYS A 236 -15.25 -1.33 12.52
N PHE A 237 -14.11 -0.79 12.05
CA PHE A 237 -14.02 0.00 10.83
C PHE A 237 -13.48 -0.85 9.67
N PRO A 238 -14.30 -1.19 8.65
CA PRO A 238 -13.90 -2.09 7.58
C PRO A 238 -12.83 -1.51 6.64
N ASN A 239 -12.64 -0.19 6.65
CA ASN A 239 -11.62 0.53 5.88
C ASN A 239 -10.29 0.72 6.62
N VAL A 240 -10.13 0.14 7.82
CA VAL A 240 -8.88 0.15 8.58
C VAL A 240 -8.11 -1.15 8.41
N TYR A 241 -6.83 -1.02 8.10
CA TYR A 241 -5.85 -2.07 7.87
C TYR A 241 -4.64 -1.85 8.78
N VAL A 242 -3.82 -2.88 9.00
CA VAL A 242 -2.61 -2.79 9.82
C VAL A 242 -1.41 -3.35 9.08
N ARG A 243 -0.30 -2.60 9.11
CA ARG A 243 0.98 -3.04 8.54
C ARG A 243 1.82 -3.78 9.58
N THR A 244 2.24 -5.00 9.25
CA THR A 244 3.04 -5.84 10.14
C THR A 244 4.51 -5.45 10.01
N SER A 245 4.98 -4.57 10.89
CA SER A 245 6.39 -4.15 10.98
C SER A 245 6.83 -4.30 12.42
N LEU A 246 7.45 -5.42 12.74
CA LEU A 246 7.74 -5.87 14.11
C LEU A 246 8.95 -5.15 14.70
N HIS A 247 9.94 -4.82 13.87
CA HIS A 247 11.21 -4.25 14.33
C HIS A 247 11.09 -2.92 15.09
N ASN A 248 10.05 -2.11 14.83
CA ASN A 248 9.94 -0.77 15.43
C ASN A 248 9.61 -0.80 16.93
N PRO A 249 8.56 -1.52 17.37
CA PRO A 249 8.25 -1.66 18.80
C PRO A 249 9.09 -2.73 19.53
N SER A 250 9.73 -3.66 18.82
CA SER A 250 10.53 -4.73 19.42
C SER A 250 11.75 -4.21 20.18
N GLN A 251 12.07 -4.86 21.30
CA GLN A 251 13.30 -4.70 22.09
C GLN A 251 14.31 -5.82 21.81
N GLN A 252 14.02 -6.72 20.88
CA GLN A 252 14.85 -7.85 20.52
C GLN A 252 15.41 -7.72 19.09
N LYS A 253 16.46 -8.49 18.81
CA LYS A 253 16.93 -8.69 17.42
C LYS A 253 15.96 -9.62 16.67
N PRO A 254 16.03 -9.68 15.32
CA PRO A 254 15.28 -10.67 14.56
C PRO A 254 15.37 -12.08 15.18
N PRO A 255 14.27 -12.83 15.28
CA PRO A 255 12.99 -12.59 14.59
C PRO A 255 11.94 -11.82 15.44
N PHE A 256 12.36 -10.98 16.39
CA PHE A 256 11.46 -10.08 17.15
C PHE A 256 10.36 -10.84 17.93
N ARG A 257 10.75 -11.88 18.67
CA ARG A 257 9.79 -12.80 19.31
C ARG A 257 8.91 -12.14 20.37
N ASP A 258 9.41 -11.09 21.00
CA ASP A 258 8.66 -10.23 21.91
C ASP A 258 7.43 -9.57 21.26
N MET A 259 7.44 -9.38 19.93
CA MET A 259 6.31 -8.83 19.19
C MET A 259 5.28 -9.87 18.74
N TRP A 260 5.60 -11.16 18.79
CA TRP A 260 4.70 -12.21 18.27
C TRP A 260 3.36 -12.31 19.02
N PRO A 261 3.29 -12.13 20.35
CA PRO A 261 2.01 -12.05 21.06
C PRO A 261 1.10 -10.92 20.54
N TYR A 262 1.68 -9.75 20.24
CA TYR A 262 0.95 -8.60 19.69
C TYR A 262 0.54 -8.82 18.24
N LEU A 263 1.39 -9.46 17.44
CA LEU A 263 1.04 -9.88 16.08
C LEU A 263 -0.12 -10.87 16.09
N ARG A 264 -0.14 -11.83 17.03
CA ARG A 264 -1.26 -12.76 17.22
C ARG A 264 -2.56 -12.03 17.56
N LYS A 265 -2.53 -11.06 18.50
CA LYS A 265 -3.71 -10.25 18.83
C LYS A 265 -4.28 -9.52 17.61
N LEU A 266 -3.41 -8.92 16.79
CA LEU A 266 -3.85 -8.31 15.52
C LEU A 266 -4.45 -9.34 14.57
N TYR A 267 -3.81 -10.50 14.42
CA TYR A 267 -4.27 -11.57 13.55
C TYR A 267 -5.65 -12.10 13.97
N ASP A 268 -5.85 -12.39 15.25
CA ASP A 268 -7.11 -12.88 15.78
C ASP A 268 -8.25 -11.83 15.66
N THR A 269 -7.91 -10.54 15.69
CA THR A 269 -8.89 -9.44 15.68
C THR A 269 -9.19 -8.91 14.27
N PHE A 270 -8.16 -8.52 13.52
CA PHE A 270 -8.32 -7.95 12.19
C PHE A 270 -8.50 -9.01 11.11
N GLY A 271 -7.93 -10.19 11.33
CA GLY A 271 -7.84 -11.24 10.33
C GLY A 271 -6.83 -10.92 9.21
N PRO A 272 -6.50 -11.93 8.40
CA PRO A 272 -5.46 -11.83 7.37
C PRO A 272 -5.81 -10.84 6.26
N ARG A 273 -7.12 -10.61 6.01
CA ARG A 273 -7.64 -9.71 4.98
C ARG A 273 -7.49 -8.22 5.31
N ARG A 274 -7.04 -7.90 6.53
CA ARG A 274 -6.76 -6.52 6.97
C ARG A 274 -5.32 -6.33 7.45
N MET A 275 -4.47 -7.33 7.29
CA MET A 275 -3.05 -7.26 7.62
C MET A 275 -2.19 -7.21 6.36
N ILE A 276 -1.17 -6.37 6.38
CA ILE A 276 -0.26 -6.16 5.25
C ILE A 276 1.18 -6.39 5.72
N TYR A 277 1.84 -7.39 5.13
CA TYR A 277 3.27 -7.59 5.28
C TYR A 277 4.07 -6.38 4.75
N ALA A 278 5.13 -6.00 5.47
CA ALA A 278 6.07 -4.99 5.00
C ALA A 278 7.50 -5.23 5.52
N ASN A 279 8.46 -4.65 4.79
CA ASN A 279 9.92 -4.71 4.97
C ASN A 279 10.56 -6.03 4.53
N PHE A 280 11.48 -5.97 3.55
CA PHE A 280 12.16 -7.13 2.95
C PHE A 280 12.73 -8.11 3.98
N TYR A 281 13.40 -7.59 5.01
CA TYR A 281 14.08 -8.41 6.01
C TYR A 281 13.12 -9.11 6.99
N GLU A 282 11.83 -8.75 7.01
CA GLU A 282 10.81 -9.47 7.78
C GLU A 282 10.11 -10.56 6.95
N LEU A 283 10.42 -10.70 5.65
CA LEU A 283 9.76 -11.68 4.76
C LEU A 283 9.80 -13.09 5.33
N LEU A 284 10.99 -13.59 5.66
CA LEU A 284 11.16 -14.95 6.16
C LEU A 284 10.49 -15.14 7.53
N ILE A 285 10.43 -14.08 8.35
CA ILE A 285 9.72 -14.13 9.62
C ILE A 285 8.24 -14.39 9.36
N MET A 286 7.60 -13.55 8.54
CA MET A 286 6.17 -13.64 8.24
C MET A 286 5.81 -14.88 7.43
N LYS A 287 6.65 -15.27 6.48
CA LYS A 287 6.42 -16.39 5.58
C LYS A 287 6.66 -17.73 6.26
N ASP A 288 7.73 -17.87 7.04
CA ASP A 288 8.22 -19.18 7.47
C ASP A 288 8.23 -19.37 8.99
N LEU A 289 8.40 -18.31 9.79
CA LEU A 289 8.61 -18.44 11.24
C LEU A 289 7.36 -18.24 12.09
N ILE A 290 6.38 -17.45 11.65
CA ILE A 290 5.14 -17.22 12.42
C ILE A 290 4.30 -18.51 12.46
N PRO A 291 4.11 -19.14 13.64
CA PRO A 291 3.56 -20.49 13.74
C PRO A 291 2.03 -20.53 13.67
N PHE A 292 1.36 -19.37 13.68
CA PHE A 292 -0.10 -19.26 13.73
C PHE A 292 -0.74 -18.76 12.46
N PHE A 293 0.05 -18.45 11.42
CA PHE A 293 -0.52 -18.18 10.09
C PHE A 293 -0.77 -19.49 9.35
N THR A 294 -2.01 -19.71 8.94
CA THR A 294 -2.32 -20.81 8.03
C THR A 294 -1.74 -20.54 6.64
N ALA A 295 -1.63 -21.59 5.81
CA ALA A 295 -1.18 -21.43 4.43
C ALA A 295 -2.08 -20.48 3.62
N GLU A 296 -3.39 -20.48 3.89
CA GLU A 296 -4.32 -19.55 3.23
C GLU A 296 -4.12 -18.11 3.68
N ASP A 297 -3.94 -17.89 4.98
CA ASP A 297 -3.79 -16.56 5.54
C ASP A 297 -2.50 -15.88 5.09
N LYS A 298 -1.43 -16.66 4.91
CA LYS A 298 -0.18 -16.17 4.32
C LYS A 298 -0.41 -15.55 2.94
N ARG A 299 -1.27 -16.13 2.10
CA ARG A 299 -1.58 -15.55 0.77
C ARG A 299 -2.22 -14.17 0.86
N TRP A 300 -3.03 -13.95 1.89
CA TRP A 300 -3.65 -12.66 2.15
C TRP A 300 -2.65 -11.66 2.72
N ILE A 301 -1.98 -12.03 3.81
CA ILE A 301 -1.05 -11.16 4.54
C ILE A 301 0.15 -10.75 3.66
N LEU A 302 0.70 -11.70 2.90
CA LEU A 302 1.87 -11.47 2.05
C LEU A 302 1.54 -10.84 0.69
N GLY A 303 0.28 -10.70 0.30
CA GLY A 303 -0.07 -10.34 -1.07
C GLY A 303 -1.47 -9.76 -1.26
N LYS A 304 -2.51 -10.60 -1.19
CA LYS A 304 -3.86 -10.22 -1.62
C LYS A 304 -4.43 -9.01 -0.87
N THR A 305 -4.10 -8.86 0.41
CA THR A 305 -4.54 -7.69 1.19
C THR A 305 -3.92 -6.40 0.62
N ALA A 306 -2.62 -6.38 0.38
CA ALA A 306 -1.94 -5.22 -0.22
C ALA A 306 -2.48 -4.91 -1.63
N LEU A 307 -2.73 -5.92 -2.46
CA LEU A 307 -3.36 -5.76 -3.79
C LEU A 307 -4.78 -5.21 -3.71
N SER A 308 -5.53 -5.55 -2.66
CA SER A 308 -6.87 -5.01 -2.44
C SER A 308 -6.83 -3.54 -1.99
N VAL A 309 -5.73 -3.10 -1.36
CA VAL A 309 -5.59 -1.75 -0.79
C VAL A 309 -4.96 -0.79 -1.80
N TYR A 310 -3.78 -1.14 -2.32
CA TYR A 310 -2.95 -0.29 -3.18
C TYR A 310 -3.17 -0.59 -4.66
N ARG A 311 -3.26 0.46 -5.49
CA ARG A 311 -3.51 0.33 -6.93
C ARG A 311 -2.19 0.26 -7.70
N PHE A 312 -1.87 -0.90 -8.26
CA PHE A 312 -0.77 -1.09 -9.21
C PHE A 312 -1.28 -1.05 -10.66
N GLY A 313 -0.40 -0.82 -11.62
CA GLY A 313 -0.59 -1.16 -13.03
C GLY A 313 -1.42 -0.20 -13.89
N ARG A 314 -1.88 0.95 -13.39
CA ARG A 314 -2.66 1.90 -14.22
C ARG A 314 -1.75 2.65 -15.19
N ARG A 315 -1.77 2.24 -16.46
CA ARG A 315 -1.30 3.05 -17.60
C ARG A 315 -2.44 3.99 -18.08
N PRO A 316 -2.16 5.17 -18.68
CA PRO A 316 -3.16 6.20 -18.99
C PRO A 316 -4.22 5.76 -20.00
N ASP A 317 -3.86 4.83 -20.86
CA ASP A 317 -4.67 4.18 -21.90
C ASP A 317 -5.79 3.29 -21.34
N GLN A 318 -5.73 2.87 -20.07
CA GLN A 318 -6.78 2.07 -19.42
C GLN A 318 -7.79 2.92 -18.62
N LEU A 319 -7.76 4.25 -18.75
CA LEU A 319 -8.71 5.16 -18.09
C LEU A 319 -9.96 5.45 -18.92
N GLN A 320 -10.03 5.00 -20.18
CA GLN A 320 -11.25 5.08 -20.98
C GLN A 320 -11.99 3.72 -20.99
N GLU A 321 -13.30 3.83 -20.75
CA GLU A 321 -14.34 2.80 -20.86
C GLU A 321 -14.53 1.83 -19.68
N ARG A 322 -15.38 2.28 -18.73
CA ARG A 322 -16.53 1.45 -18.38
C ARG A 322 -17.73 1.99 -19.16
N PRO A 323 -18.39 1.20 -20.02
CA PRO A 323 -19.67 1.62 -20.57
C PRO A 323 -20.66 1.75 -19.42
N ARG A 324 -21.37 2.88 -19.36
CA ARG A 324 -22.57 2.99 -18.52
C ARG A 324 -23.55 1.95 -19.06
N SER A 325 -23.93 0.97 -18.24
CA SER A 325 -25.00 0.05 -18.57
C SER A 325 -26.27 0.87 -18.83
N ARG A 326 -26.65 1.01 -20.10
CA ARG A 326 -28.01 1.37 -20.48
C ARG A 326 -28.86 0.16 -20.09
N HIS A 327 -29.59 0.27 -18.99
CA HIS A 327 -30.75 -0.59 -18.83
C HIS A 327 -31.76 -0.20 -19.89
N GLU A 328 -31.99 -1.16 -20.77
CA GLU A 328 -33.11 -1.23 -21.70
C GLU A 328 -34.41 -1.02 -20.93
N ASN A 329 -35.21 -0.07 -21.40
CA ASN A 329 -36.65 -0.13 -21.22
C ASN A 329 -37.25 0.12 -22.59
N ALA A 330 -37.35 -0.96 -23.37
CA ALA A 330 -38.15 -1.05 -24.57
C ALA A 330 -39.28 -2.04 -24.26
N GLY A 331 -40.52 -1.56 -24.29
CA GLY A 331 -41.67 -2.42 -24.13
C GLY A 331 -42.98 -1.65 -24.00
N ALA A 332 -43.70 -1.63 -25.12
CA ALA A 332 -45.15 -1.47 -25.27
C ALA A 332 -45.66 -0.07 -25.66
N VAL A 333 -45.82 0.06 -26.98
CA VAL A 333 -46.81 0.92 -27.65
C VAL A 333 -48.17 0.25 -27.46
N ASP A 334 -49.18 1.01 -27.04
CA ASP A 334 -50.58 0.68 -27.31
C ASP A 334 -51.32 1.94 -27.79
N VAL A 335 -52.23 1.73 -28.73
CA VAL A 335 -52.82 2.72 -29.64
C VAL A 335 -54.27 2.97 -29.24
N GLY A 336 -54.67 4.25 -29.21
CA GLY A 336 -56.07 4.68 -29.33
C GLY A 336 -56.42 5.80 -28.33
N GLU A 337 -57.33 6.73 -28.60
CA GLU A 337 -58.06 7.13 -29.80
C GLU A 337 -58.74 8.48 -29.45
N LEU A 338 -58.78 9.42 -30.41
CA LEU A 338 -59.71 10.56 -30.62
C LEU A 338 -59.89 11.76 -29.64
N ALA A 339 -60.01 12.92 -30.32
CA ALA A 339 -60.73 14.18 -30.02
C ALA A 339 -60.18 15.11 -28.92
N GLY A 340 -60.13 16.44 -29.07
CA GLY A 340 -60.55 17.35 -30.13
C GLY A 340 -60.28 18.81 -29.73
N SER A 341 -60.20 19.68 -30.75
CA SER A 341 -60.47 21.13 -30.77
C SER A 341 -59.79 22.11 -29.79
N GLY A 342 -59.13 23.14 -30.35
CA GLY A 342 -59.42 24.53 -29.96
C GLY A 342 -58.23 25.45 -29.67
N GLY A 343 -57.98 26.40 -30.57
CA GLY A 343 -57.62 27.78 -30.18
C GLY A 343 -56.15 28.18 -30.06
N ARG A 344 -55.63 28.87 -31.08
CA ARG A 344 -54.65 29.98 -30.96
C ARG A 344 -55.44 31.31 -31.07
N PRO A 345 -54.85 32.52 -30.93
CA PRO A 345 -53.53 32.93 -30.40
C PRO A 345 -53.63 34.13 -29.41
N GLY A 346 -52.51 34.57 -28.81
CA GLY A 346 -52.45 35.93 -28.27
C GLY A 346 -51.26 36.30 -27.39
N GLY A 347 -50.32 37.06 -27.95
CA GLY A 347 -49.93 38.37 -27.41
C GLY A 347 -49.03 38.48 -26.16
N ARG A 348 -47.77 38.87 -26.44
CA ARG A 348 -46.98 39.95 -25.80
C ARG A 348 -46.77 40.01 -24.27
N GLN A 349 -45.47 39.85 -23.92
CA GLN A 349 -44.52 40.91 -23.51
C GLN A 349 -44.53 41.46 -22.07
N VAL A 350 -43.30 41.73 -21.58
CA VAL A 350 -42.89 42.67 -20.50
C VAL A 350 -43.03 42.09 -19.07
N ARG A 351 -42.15 42.28 -18.07
CA ARG A 351 -40.75 42.70 -17.82
C ARG A 351 -40.58 42.55 -16.28
N ASP A 352 -39.32 42.39 -15.85
CA ASP A 352 -38.68 42.97 -14.66
C ASP A 352 -39.13 42.66 -13.21
N ASP A 353 -38.07 42.55 -12.39
CA ASP A 353 -37.90 42.83 -10.96
C ASP A 353 -38.36 41.80 -9.90
N LEU A 354 -37.38 41.03 -9.39
CA LEU A 354 -36.72 41.26 -8.08
C LEU A 354 -35.53 40.31 -7.84
#